data_AF-A0A3D1LD02-F1
#
_entry.id   AF-A0A3D1LD02-F1
#
_cell.length_a   1.000
_cell.length_b   1.000
_cell.length_c   1.000
_cell.angle_alpha   90.00
_cell.angle_beta   90.00
_cell.angle_gamma   90.00
#
_symmetry.space_group_name_H-M   'P 1'
#
loop_
_entity.id
_entity.type
_entity.pdbx_description
1 polymer ?
#
loop_
_entity_poly.entity_id
_entity_poly.type
_entity_poly.pdbx_seq_one_letter_code
_entity_poly.pdbx_strand_id
1 'polypeptide(L)'
;VLRGTDLALAYEKGLVPVLQMDEYITLLERCLAVLPPSVVIHRLTGDGAKRDLIAPLWSADKKRVLNEIRRRFDLDGVMQGSSWEP
;
A
#
# COMPACT_ATOMS: atom_id res chain seq x y z
N VAL A 1 4.91 10.06 -1.83
CA VAL A 1 5.42 11.44 -1.79
C VAL A 1 6.37 11.66 -2.95
N LEU A 2 6.02 12.57 -3.86
CA LEU A 2 6.81 12.91 -5.04
C LEU A 2 7.36 14.33 -4.93
N ARG A 3 8.59 14.55 -5.37
CA ARG A 3 9.26 15.84 -5.44
C ARG A 3 8.41 16.84 -6.24
N GLY A 4 8.43 18.10 -5.81
CA GLY A 4 7.70 19.17 -6.50
C GLY A 4 6.19 19.18 -6.26
N THR A 5 5.71 18.43 -5.26
CA THR A 5 4.30 18.44 -4.83
C THR A 5 4.15 19.09 -3.46
N ASP A 6 2.96 19.62 -3.15
CA ASP A 6 2.65 20.15 -1.81
C ASP A 6 2.82 19.08 -0.72
N LEU A 7 2.55 17.82 -1.06
CA LEU A 7 2.77 16.69 -0.16
C LEU A 7 4.25 16.51 0.20
N ALA A 8 5.18 16.80 -0.73
CA ALA A 8 6.61 16.78 -0.42
C ALA A 8 6.99 17.87 0.58
N LEU A 9 6.48 19.09 0.40
CA LEU A 9 6.72 20.19 1.34
C LEU A 9 6.18 19.87 2.74
N ALA A 10 5.00 19.25 2.83
CA ALA A 10 4.42 18.84 4.11
C ALA A 10 5.22 17.68 4.76
N TYR A 11 5.68 16.72 3.96
CA TYR A 11 6.54 15.62 4.42
C TYR A 11 7.89 16.13 4.96
N GLU A 12 8.55 17.05 4.25
CA GLU A 12 9.82 17.66 4.68
C GLU A 12 9.69 18.45 6.00
N LYS A 13 8.51 19.02 6.27
CA LYS A 13 8.17 19.68 7.54
C LYS A 13 7.77 18.71 8.66
N GLY A 14 7.74 17.40 8.39
CA GLY A 14 7.33 16.38 9.36
C GLY A 14 5.82 16.36 9.66
N LEU A 15 5.00 17.01 8.84
CA LEU A 15 3.54 17.11 9.05
C LEU A 15 2.79 15.88 8.55
N VAL A 16 3.40 15.12 7.65
CA VAL A 16 2.79 13.93 7.06
C VAL A 16 3.72 12.74 7.29
N PRO A 17 3.37 11.80 8.18
CA PRO A 17 4.12 10.56 8.31
C PRO A 17 3.88 9.68 7.08
N VAL A 18 4.79 8.75 6.85
CA VAL A 18 4.70 7.79 5.75
C VAL A 18 4.73 6.38 6.33
N LEU A 19 3.83 5.54 5.83
CA LEU A 19 3.72 4.14 6.24
C LEU A 19 4.99 3.35 5.92
N GLN A 20 5.41 2.54 6.88
CA GLN A 20 6.29 1.42 6.62
C GLN A 20 5.56 0.36 5.78
N MET A 21 6.32 -0.52 5.13
CA MET A 21 5.74 -1.55 4.26
C MET A 21 4.76 -2.44 5.04
N ASP A 22 5.14 -2.88 6.24
CA ASP A 22 4.30 -3.75 7.06
C ASP A 22 2.99 -3.08 7.48
N GLU A 23 3.04 -1.78 7.82
CA GLU A 23 1.84 -1.00 8.16
C GLU A 23 0.91 -0.86 6.95
N TYR A 24 1.49 -0.62 5.77
CA TYR A 24 0.73 -0.58 4.52
C TYR A 24 0.05 -1.91 4.21
N ILE A 25 0.76 -3.03 4.35
CA ILE A 25 0.21 -4.36 4.04
C ILE A 25 -0.87 -4.75 5.05
N THR A 26 -0.65 -4.48 6.34
CA THR A 26 -1.66 -4.69 7.39
C THR A 26 -2.94 -3.91 7.09
N LEU A 27 -2.81 -2.65 6.64
CA LEU A 27 -3.98 -1.85 6.24
C LEU A 27 -4.65 -2.42 4.99
N LEU A 28 -3.86 -2.82 3.99
CA LEU A 28 -4.35 -3.42 2.75
C LEU A 28 -5.18 -4.67 3.05
N GLU A 29 -4.69 -5.60 3.87
CA GLU A 29 -5.41 -6.80 4.28
C GLU A 29 -6.78 -6.47 4.89
N ARG A 30 -6.82 -5.51 5.81
CA ARG A 30 -8.07 -5.06 6.44
C ARG A 30 -9.05 -4.48 5.43
N CYS A 31 -8.55 -3.69 4.47
CA CYS A 31 -9.40 -3.18 3.39
C CYS A 31 -9.96 -4.34 2.56
N LEU A 32 -9.13 -5.29 2.14
CA LEU A 32 -9.56 -6.37 1.27
C LEU A 32 -10.54 -7.33 1.93
N ALA A 33 -10.33 -7.64 3.21
CA ALA A 33 -11.17 -8.56 3.96
C ALA A 33 -12.65 -8.12 3.97
N VAL A 34 -12.93 -6.82 4.00
CA VAL A 34 -14.30 -6.28 4.10
C VAL A 34 -14.92 -5.89 2.75
N LEU A 35 -14.16 -5.94 1.64
CA LEU A 35 -14.69 -5.60 0.33
C LEU A 35 -15.67 -6.68 -0.17
N PRO A 36 -16.77 -6.30 -0.83
CA PRO A 36 -17.64 -7.26 -1.48
C PRO A 36 -16.85 -8.13 -2.49
N PRO A 37 -17.08 -9.45 -2.55
CA PRO A 37 -16.39 -10.34 -3.48
C PRO A 37 -16.55 -9.97 -4.96
N SER A 38 -17.61 -9.22 -5.31
CA SER A 38 -17.89 -8.77 -6.68
C SER A 38 -17.06 -7.56 -7.12
N VAL A 39 -16.36 -6.88 -6.21
CA VAL A 39 -15.51 -5.72 -6.55
C VAL A 39 -14.22 -6.20 -7.21
N VAL A 40 -13.84 -5.56 -8.33
CA VAL A 40 -12.57 -5.84 -9.01
C VAL A 40 -11.51 -4.83 -8.56
N ILE A 41 -10.40 -5.33 -7.99
CA ILE A 41 -9.27 -4.49 -7.58
C ILE A 41 -8.28 -4.40 -8.73
N HIS A 42 -8.08 -3.20 -9.27
CA HIS A 42 -7.18 -2.99 -10.41
C HIS A 42 -5.70 -3.05 -10.01
N ARG A 43 -5.34 -2.51 -8.83
CA ARG A 43 -3.96 -2.42 -8.34
C ARG A 43 -3.89 -2.46 -6.82
N LEU A 44 -2.95 -3.24 -6.28
CA LEU A 44 -2.62 -3.28 -4.85
C LEU A 44 -1.47 -2.36 -4.45
N THR A 45 -0.73 -1.81 -5.42
CA THR A 45 0.36 -0.86 -5.17
C THR A 45 0.57 0.07 -6.38
N GLY A 46 1.06 1.28 -6.09
CA GLY A 46 1.31 2.36 -7.04
C GLY A 46 2.80 2.52 -7.35
N ASP A 47 3.13 2.88 -8.59
CA ASP A 47 4.51 3.19 -9.00
C ASP A 47 4.63 4.71 -9.16
N GLY A 48 5.35 5.37 -8.25
CA GLY A 48 5.80 6.75 -8.46
C GLY A 48 6.98 6.78 -9.44
N ALA A 49 7.12 7.86 -10.22
CA ALA A 49 8.30 8.02 -11.06
C ALA A 49 9.56 7.98 -10.16
N LYS A 50 10.44 6.98 -10.36
CA LYS A 50 11.55 6.71 -9.42
C LYS A 50 12.44 7.92 -9.15
N ARG A 51 12.67 8.76 -10.16
CA ARG A 51 13.48 9.98 -10.06
C ARG A 51 12.88 11.03 -9.11
N ASP A 52 11.54 11.02 -8.98
CA ASP A 52 10.78 12.00 -8.23
C ASP A 52 10.30 11.45 -6.88
N LEU A 53 10.35 10.13 -6.65
CA LEU A 53 9.91 9.51 -5.41
C LEU A 53 10.85 9.83 -4.25
N ILE A 54 10.32 10.48 -3.21
CA ILE A 54 11.08 10.78 -1.98
C ILE A 54 10.67 9.92 -0.79
N ALA A 55 9.41 9.46 -0.72
CA ALA A 55 8.92 8.54 0.31
C ALA A 55 7.57 7.90 -0.07
N PRO A 56 7.21 6.70 0.44
CA PRO A 56 8.14 5.74 1.02
C PRO A 56 9.02 5.15 -0.06
N LEU A 57 10.32 5.02 0.21
CA LEU A 57 11.28 4.50 -0.79
C LEU A 57 11.05 3.02 -1.10
N TRP A 58 10.49 2.26 -0.16
CA TRP A 58 10.18 0.85 -0.36
C TRP A 58 9.21 0.61 -1.51
N SER A 59 8.33 1.58 -1.81
CA SER A 59 7.36 1.48 -2.91
C SER A 59 8.01 1.44 -4.30
N ALA A 60 9.28 1.84 -4.43
CA ALA A 60 10.02 1.82 -5.68
C ALA A 60 10.39 0.40 -6.15
N ASP A 61 10.43 -0.57 -5.25
CA ASP A 61 10.75 -1.96 -5.52
C ASP A 61 9.46 -2.79 -5.64
N LYS A 62 8.79 -2.62 -6.77
CA LYS A 62 7.52 -3.28 -7.07
C LYS A 62 7.54 -4.79 -6.86
N LYS A 63 8.63 -5.45 -7.27
CA LYS A 63 8.75 -6.91 -7.16
C LYS A 63 8.79 -7.33 -5.69
N ARG A 64 9.61 -6.66 -4.88
CA ARG A 64 9.67 -6.92 -3.44
C ARG A 64 8.32 -6.66 -2.77
N VAL A 65 7.66 -5.56 -3.08
CA VAL A 65 6.35 -5.21 -2.49
C VAL A 65 5.29 -6.25 -2.81
N LEU A 66 5.16 -6.67 -4.07
CA LEU A 66 4.17 -7.67 -4.46
C LEU A 66 4.43 -9.04 -3.83
N ASN A 67 5.71 -9.44 -3.71
CA ASN A 67 6.08 -10.67 -3.04
C ASN A 67 5.72 -10.63 -1.55
N GLU A 68 5.96 -9.50 -0.89
CA GLU A 68 5.66 -9.34 0.53
C GLU A 68 4.15 -9.31 0.79
N ILE A 69 3.38 -8.60 -0.05
CA ILE A 69 1.90 -8.64 0.00
C ILE A 69 1.39 -10.08 -0.09
N ARG A 70 1.89 -10.84 -1.08
CA ARG A 70 1.47 -12.24 -1.27
C ARG A 70 1.85 -13.11 -0.06
N ARG A 71 3.08 -12.97 0.44
CA ARG A 71 3.57 -13.70 1.61
C ARG A 71 2.70 -13.43 2.83
N ARG A 72 2.33 -12.16 3.07
CA ARG A 72 1.49 -11.75 4.19
C ARG A 72 0.06 -12.29 4.07
N PHE A 73 -0.56 -12.22 2.90
CA PHE A 73 -1.90 -12.80 2.69
C PHE A 73 -1.92 -14.31 2.97
N ASP A 74 -0.90 -15.04 2.51
CA ASP A 74 -0.78 -16.48 2.76
C ASP A 74 -0.59 -16.79 4.26
N LEU A 75 0.23 -16.01 4.96
CA LEU A 75 0.50 -16.19 6.39
C LEU A 75 -0.70 -15.84 7.28
N ASP A 76 -1.39 -14.76 6.95
CA ASP A 76 -2.49 -14.21 7.73
C ASP A 76 -3.85 -14.80 7.31
N GLY A 77 -3.88 -15.62 6.25
CA GLY A 77 -5.09 -16.28 5.76
C GLY A 77 -6.12 -15.32 5.15
N VAL A 78 -5.66 -14.18 4.62
CA VAL A 78 -6.54 -13.11 4.12
C VAL A 78 -6.91 -13.35 2.66
N MET A 79 -8.21 -13.26 2.38
CA MET A 79 -8.76 -13.25 1.01
C MET A 79 -9.73 -12.07 0.87
N GLN A 80 -9.93 -11.57 -0.35
CA GLN A 80 -10.93 -10.52 -0.56
C GLN A 80 -12.31 -11.00 -0.09
N GLY A 81 -12.97 -10.20 0.73
CA GLY A 81 -14.29 -10.52 1.27
C GLY A 81 -14.32 -11.60 2.34
N SER A 82 -13.16 -12.02 2.88
CA SER A 82 -13.10 -13.00 3.98
C SER A 82 -13.83 -12.56 5.25
N SER A 83 -14.15 -11.28 5.36
CA SER A 83 -14.89 -10.65 6.46
C SER A 83 -16.03 -9.74 5.94
N TRP A 84 -16.51 -9.98 4.71
CA TRP A 84 -17.60 -9.21 4.14
C TRP A 84 -18.97 -9.75 4.62
N GLU A 85 -19.84 -8.84 5.03
CA GLU A 85 -21.23 -9.11 5.38
C GLU A 85 -22.15 -8.34 4.41
N PRO A 86 -23.23 -8.95 3.87
CA PRO A 86 -24.13 -8.34 2.89
C PRO A 86 -24.94 -7.12 3.38
#